data_AF-A0A6J3IYF7-F1
#
_entry.id   AF-A0A6J3IYF7-F1
#
_cell.length_a   1.000
_cell.length_b   1.000
_cell.length_c   1.000
_cell.angle_alpha   90.00
_cell.angle_beta   90.00
_cell.angle_gamma   90.00
#
_symmetry.space_group_name_H-M   'P 1'
#
loop_
_entity.id
_entity.type
_entity.pdbx_description
1 polymer ?
#
loop_
_entity_poly.entity_id
_entity_poly.type
_entity_poly.pdbx_seq_one_letter_code
_entity_poly.pdbx_strand_id
1 'polypeptide(L)'
;MDFGGLRQVYNIVSPNNNGGNLQETVTIDNEKNIAIVNIHAGSCSSTTIFDYKHGYIASRVLSRRACFILKMDRQNTPPLNNLQRYIYERQALNNMFSNKYTWVKYNPLESLITDVDWFLFGSPIEKLCKHIPLYKGEVVEKTHNVGAGGCAKAGLLGILGISICADFRV
;
A
#
# COMPACT_ATOMS: atom_id res chain seq x y z
N MET A 1 -18.16 13.40 27.75
CA MET A 1 -17.53 13.88 26.51
C MET A 1 -16.69 12.71 26.01
N ASP A 2 -17.11 12.14 24.89
CA ASP A 2 -16.61 10.86 24.37
C ASP A 2 -15.28 11.09 23.65
N PHE A 3 -14.17 10.56 24.17
CA PHE A 3 -12.87 10.60 23.49
C PHE A 3 -12.84 9.51 22.41
N GLY A 4 -13.41 9.83 21.25
CA GLY A 4 -13.29 9.00 20.04
C GLY A 4 -11.82 8.67 19.80
N GLY A 5 -11.48 7.37 19.80
CA GLY A 5 -10.11 6.88 19.84
C GLY A 5 -9.22 7.44 18.71
N LEU A 6 -7.99 7.80 19.08
CA LEU A 6 -6.91 8.29 18.21
C LEU A 6 -6.50 7.31 17.08
N ARG A 7 -6.96 6.06 17.21
CA ARG A 7 -6.78 4.98 16.26
C ARG A 7 -8.15 4.51 15.77
N GLN A 8 -8.37 4.57 14.48
CA GLN A 8 -9.62 4.18 13.82
C GLN A 8 -9.39 2.95 12.95
N VAL A 9 -10.35 2.03 12.94
CA VAL A 9 -10.28 0.78 12.19
C VAL A 9 -11.51 0.65 11.30
N TYR A 10 -11.27 0.42 10.01
CA TYR A 10 -12.28 0.29 8.98
C TYR A 10 -12.17 -1.10 8.37
N ASN A 11 -13.29 -1.82 8.30
CA ASN A 11 -13.39 -3.05 7.53
C ASN A 11 -14.08 -2.73 6.21
N ILE A 12 -13.46 -3.10 5.11
CA ILE A 12 -13.97 -2.87 3.76
C ILE A 12 -14.07 -4.22 3.08
N VAL A 13 -15.22 -4.47 2.45
CA VAL A 13 -15.46 -5.66 1.65
C VAL A 13 -15.68 -5.20 0.22
N SER A 14 -14.91 -5.75 -0.71
CA SER A 14 -15.00 -5.42 -2.13
C SER A 14 -15.24 -6.67 -2.97
N PRO A 15 -16.04 -6.60 -4.03
CA PRO A 15 -16.14 -7.69 -5.00
C PRO A 15 -14.77 -7.99 -5.60
N ASN A 16 -14.41 -9.27 -5.68
CA ASN A 16 -13.25 -9.76 -6.41
C ASN A 16 -13.68 -10.25 -7.79
N ASN A 17 -12.78 -10.16 -8.78
CA ASN A 17 -13.04 -10.51 -10.18
C ASN A 17 -13.46 -11.98 -10.40
N ASN A 18 -13.20 -12.86 -9.43
CA ASN A 18 -13.54 -14.28 -9.48
C ASN A 18 -14.88 -14.62 -8.80
N GLY A 19 -15.73 -13.63 -8.54
CA GLY A 19 -17.02 -13.84 -7.85
C GLY A 19 -16.93 -14.05 -6.33
N GLY A 20 -15.74 -13.86 -5.74
CA GLY A 20 -15.52 -13.85 -4.29
C GLY A 20 -15.51 -12.44 -3.71
N ASN A 21 -15.39 -12.33 -2.38
CA ASN A 21 -15.22 -11.06 -1.69
C ASN A 21 -13.77 -10.89 -1.20
N LEU A 22 -13.16 -9.76 -1.50
CA LEU A 22 -11.90 -9.32 -0.91
C LEU A 22 -12.20 -8.57 0.38
N GLN A 23 -11.69 -9.08 1.50
CA GLN A 23 -11.76 -8.38 2.79
C GLN A 23 -10.46 -7.63 3.03
N GLU A 24 -10.59 -6.37 3.42
CA GLU A 24 -9.45 -5.55 3.82
C GLU A 24 -9.76 -4.77 5.09
N THR A 25 -8.74 -4.60 5.93
CA THR A 25 -8.82 -3.83 7.17
C THR A 25 -7.86 -2.65 7.07
N VAL A 26 -8.39 -1.44 7.21
CA VAL A 26 -7.60 -0.21 7.22
C VAL A 26 -7.57 0.36 8.63
N THR A 27 -6.38 0.62 9.14
CA THR A 27 -6.16 1.29 10.42
C THR A 27 -5.57 2.67 10.16
N ILE A 28 -6.18 3.71 10.71
CA ILE A 28 -5.64 5.07 10.74
C ILE A 28 -5.19 5.36 12.16
N ASP A 29 -3.93 5.72 12.36
CA ASP A 29 -3.38 6.14 13.66
C ASP A 29 -2.85 7.57 13.49
N ASN A 30 -3.66 8.54 13.96
CA ASN A 30 -3.37 9.96 13.78
C ASN A 30 -2.20 10.44 14.67
N GLU A 31 -1.97 9.80 15.82
CA GLU A 31 -0.85 10.14 16.70
C GLU A 31 0.49 9.77 16.07
N LYS A 32 0.54 8.56 15.49
CA LYS A 32 1.74 8.10 14.79
C LYS A 32 1.84 8.66 13.38
N ASN A 33 0.79 9.31 12.88
CA ASN A 33 0.66 9.77 11.50
C ASN A 33 0.89 8.64 10.49
N ILE A 34 0.23 7.50 10.70
CA ILE A 34 0.35 6.31 9.85
C ILE A 34 -1.00 5.75 9.43
N ALA A 35 -1.02 5.10 8.27
CA ALA A 35 -2.11 4.23 7.84
C ALA A 35 -1.61 2.81 7.59
N ILE A 36 -2.36 1.80 8.02
CA ILE A 36 -2.05 0.39 7.81
C ILE A 36 -3.19 -0.26 7.05
N VAL A 37 -2.91 -0.84 5.89
CA VAL A 37 -3.86 -1.58 5.07
C VAL A 37 -3.49 -3.05 5.10
N ASN A 38 -4.37 -3.89 5.62
CA ASN A 38 -4.24 -5.34 5.60
C ASN A 38 -5.23 -5.92 4.60
N ILE A 39 -4.73 -6.65 3.61
CA ILE A 39 -5.55 -7.36 2.63
C ILE A 39 -5.58 -8.84 3.04
N HIS A 40 -6.77 -9.38 3.26
CA HIS A 40 -6.98 -10.77 3.67
C HIS A 40 -7.39 -11.60 2.46
N ALA A 41 -6.40 -12.17 1.76
CA ALA A 41 -6.58 -12.88 0.50
C ALA A 41 -5.78 -14.19 0.43
N GLY A 42 -5.68 -14.91 1.56
CA GLY A 42 -4.93 -16.17 1.65
C GLY A 42 -3.45 -15.97 1.30
N SER A 43 -2.94 -16.71 0.32
CA SER A 43 -1.55 -16.58 -0.15
C SER A 43 -1.23 -15.21 -0.78
N CYS A 44 -2.24 -14.48 -1.26
CA CYS A 44 -2.11 -13.13 -1.81
C CYS A 44 -2.30 -12.03 -0.76
N SER A 45 -2.33 -12.37 0.53
CA SER A 45 -2.44 -11.37 1.59
C SER A 45 -1.23 -10.44 1.63
N SER A 46 -1.49 -9.20 2.03
CA SER A 46 -0.44 -8.18 2.16
C SER A 46 -0.75 -7.24 3.31
N THR A 47 0.32 -6.66 3.86
CA THR A 47 0.24 -5.57 4.83
C THR A 47 1.01 -4.39 4.27
N THR A 48 0.35 -3.24 4.15
CA THR A 48 0.96 -2.01 3.66
C THR A 48 0.89 -0.94 4.73
N ILE A 49 2.03 -0.33 5.07
CA ILE A 49 2.15 0.79 6.00
C ILE A 49 2.47 2.04 5.19
N PHE A 50 1.67 3.08 5.36
CA PHE A 50 1.96 4.44 4.93
C PHE A 50 2.48 5.18 6.17
N ASP A 51 3.79 5.41 6.24
CA ASP A 51 4.40 6.20 7.30
C ASP A 51 4.63 7.63 6.80
N TYR A 52 3.67 8.52 7.10
CA TYR A 52 3.71 9.92 6.64
C TYR A 52 4.75 10.75 7.38
N LYS A 53 5.15 10.32 8.59
CA LYS A 53 6.20 11.00 9.37
C LYS A 53 7.57 10.84 8.70
N HIS A 54 7.87 9.63 8.23
CA HIS A 54 9.14 9.34 7.54
C HIS A 54 9.04 9.51 6.02
N GLY A 55 7.83 9.59 5.46
CA GLY A 55 7.59 9.80 4.03
C GLY A 55 7.81 8.53 3.19
N TYR A 56 7.53 7.36 3.75
CA TYR A 56 7.72 6.07 3.09
C TYR A 56 6.48 5.18 3.19
N ILE A 57 6.26 4.40 2.14
CA ILE A 57 5.27 3.33 2.09
C ILE A 57 6.04 2.01 2.06
N ALA A 58 5.66 1.06 2.91
CA ALA A 58 6.19 -0.29 2.91
C ALA A 58 5.07 -1.29 2.70
N SER A 59 5.23 -2.23 1.77
CA SER A 59 4.25 -3.29 1.52
C SER A 59 4.90 -4.66 1.60
N ARG A 60 4.50 -5.46 2.57
CA ARG A 60 4.89 -6.87 2.69
C ARG A 60 3.86 -7.73 1.97
N VAL A 61 4.30 -8.48 0.97
CA VAL A 61 3.42 -9.37 0.17
C VAL A 61 3.81 -10.81 0.44
N LEU A 62 2.87 -11.61 0.97
CA LEU A 62 3.17 -12.98 1.41
C LEU A 62 3.60 -13.90 0.26
N SER A 63 2.91 -13.86 -0.88
CA SER A 63 3.24 -14.69 -2.06
C SER A 63 4.62 -14.41 -2.65
N ARG A 64 5.16 -13.21 -2.43
CA ARG A 64 6.50 -12.81 -2.90
C ARG A 64 7.59 -12.98 -1.85
N ARG A 65 7.21 -13.22 -0.58
CA ARG A 65 8.13 -13.30 0.56
C ARG A 65 9.09 -12.10 0.60
N ALA A 66 8.58 -10.92 0.26
CA ALA A 66 9.35 -9.69 0.07
C ALA A 66 8.61 -8.50 0.67
N CYS A 67 9.37 -7.45 1.00
CA CYS A 67 8.84 -6.14 1.35
C CYS A 67 9.27 -5.10 0.30
N PHE A 68 8.32 -4.30 -0.15
CA PHE A 68 8.53 -3.25 -1.14
C PHE A 68 8.52 -1.90 -0.45
N ILE A 69 9.59 -1.13 -0.61
CA ILE A 69 9.74 0.21 -0.01
C ILE A 69 9.61 1.26 -1.09
N LEU A 70 8.70 2.21 -0.90
CA LEU A 70 8.45 3.31 -1.80
C LEU A 70 8.59 4.63 -1.06
N LYS A 71 9.30 5.59 -1.65
CA LYS A 71 9.30 6.97 -1.15
C LYS A 71 8.01 7.66 -1.57
N MET A 72 7.31 8.29 -0.62
CA MET A 72 6.11 9.04 -0.91
C MET A 72 6.42 10.27 -1.77
N ASP A 73 5.53 10.56 -2.70
CA ASP A 73 5.53 11.80 -3.47
C ASP A 73 4.18 12.52 -3.26
N ARG A 74 4.23 13.83 -3.00
CA ARG A 74 3.05 14.66 -2.73
C ARG A 74 2.07 14.73 -3.91
N GLN A 75 2.54 14.53 -5.14
CA GLN A 75 1.65 14.56 -6.30
C GLN A 75 0.76 13.30 -6.37
N ASN A 76 1.26 12.22 -5.79
CA ASN A 76 0.87 10.84 -6.05
C ASN A 76 0.36 10.10 -4.80
N THR A 77 0.78 10.52 -3.62
CA THR A 77 0.34 9.97 -2.32
C THR A 77 -0.58 10.97 -1.64
N PRO A 78 -1.87 10.66 -1.42
CA PRO A 78 -2.76 11.57 -0.72
C PRO A 78 -2.35 11.71 0.75
N PRO A 79 -2.50 12.91 1.34
CA PRO A 79 -2.28 13.09 2.78
C PRO A 79 -3.26 12.23 3.60
N LEU A 80 -2.89 11.93 4.84
CA LEU A 80 -3.61 10.98 5.71
C LEU A 80 -5.10 11.33 5.90
N ASN A 81 -5.42 12.60 6.05
CA ASN A 81 -6.80 13.09 6.19
C ASN A 81 -7.64 12.83 4.92
N ASN A 82 -7.05 12.99 3.73
CA ASN A 82 -7.71 12.68 2.47
C ASN A 82 -7.93 11.17 2.33
N LEU A 83 -6.95 10.36 2.74
CA LEU A 83 -7.09 8.90 2.76
C LEU A 83 -8.24 8.45 3.66
N GLN A 84 -8.35 9.02 4.87
CA GLN A 84 -9.45 8.74 5.81
C GLN A 84 -10.81 9.11 5.21
N ARG A 85 -10.90 10.29 4.57
CA ARG A 85 -12.10 10.73 3.85
C ARG A 85 -12.50 9.75 2.75
N TYR A 86 -11.54 9.29 1.94
CA TYR A 86 -11.81 8.32 0.87
C TYR A 86 -12.35 6.98 1.40
N ILE A 87 -11.82 6.49 2.52
CA ILE A 87 -12.29 5.26 3.15
C ILE A 87 -13.74 5.42 3.60
N TYR A 88 -14.06 6.55 4.23
CA TYR A 88 -15.43 6.86 4.67
C TYR A 88 -16.41 6.96 3.48
N GLU A 89 -16.04 7.72 2.44
CA GLU A 89 -16.87 7.86 1.23
C GLU A 89 -17.13 6.51 0.58
N ARG A 90 -16.13 5.63 0.53
CA ARG A 90 -16.27 4.28 -0.02
C ARG A 90 -17.24 3.42 0.79
N GLN A 91 -17.18 3.46 2.12
CA GLN A 91 -18.11 2.70 2.97
C GLN A 91 -19.54 3.26 2.90
N ALA A 92 -19.70 4.58 2.77
CA ALA A 92 -21.01 5.23 2.81
C ALA A 92 -21.74 5.20 1.45
N LEU A 93 -21.00 5.32 0.34
CA LEU A 93 -21.59 5.55 -0.99
C LEU A 93 -21.41 4.37 -1.97
N ASN A 94 -20.66 3.32 -1.58
CA ASN A 94 -20.24 2.22 -2.47
C ASN A 94 -19.57 2.67 -3.78
N ASN A 95 -19.18 3.94 -3.86
CA ASN A 95 -18.55 4.59 -5.01
C ASN A 95 -17.40 5.45 -4.49
N MET A 96 -16.25 5.38 -5.16
CA MET A 96 -15.08 6.18 -4.78
C MET A 96 -14.80 7.21 -5.87
N PHE A 97 -14.85 8.50 -5.50
CA PHE A 97 -14.36 9.59 -6.34
C PHE A 97 -12.86 9.76 -6.10
N SER A 98 -12.02 9.05 -6.85
CA SER A 98 -10.59 9.38 -6.98
C SER A 98 -10.23 9.52 -8.45
N ASN A 99 -9.79 10.71 -8.85
CA ASN A 99 -9.34 11.02 -10.21
C ASN A 99 -7.81 10.92 -10.38
N LYS A 100 -7.06 10.53 -9.33
CA LYS A 100 -5.60 10.39 -9.35
C LYS A 100 -5.17 8.95 -9.09
N TYR A 101 -4.35 8.42 -10.00
CA TYR A 101 -3.88 7.03 -10.03
C TYR A 101 -2.33 7.00 -10.02
N THR A 102 -1.72 6.35 -9.03
CA THR A 102 -0.26 6.25 -8.90
C THR A 102 0.22 4.80 -8.97
N TRP A 103 0.84 4.40 -10.08
CA TRP A 103 1.37 3.03 -10.26
C TRP A 103 2.78 2.88 -9.68
N VAL A 104 3.08 1.73 -9.06
CA VAL A 104 4.37 1.46 -8.42
C VAL A 104 5.00 0.18 -8.98
N LYS A 105 6.04 0.30 -9.81
CA LYS A 105 6.80 -0.87 -10.28
C LYS A 105 7.96 -1.15 -9.35
N TYR A 106 8.48 -2.38 -9.36
CA TYR A 106 9.80 -2.67 -8.83
C TYR A 106 10.57 -3.56 -9.82
N ASN A 107 11.89 -3.40 -9.89
CA ASN A 107 12.77 -4.30 -10.63
C ASN A 107 13.36 -5.33 -9.65
N PRO A 108 13.03 -6.63 -9.75
CA PRO A 108 13.54 -7.65 -8.84
C PRO A 108 15.06 -7.80 -8.84
N LEU A 109 15.75 -7.38 -9.91
CA LEU A 109 17.20 -7.55 -10.08
C LEU A 109 18.01 -6.33 -9.59
N GLU A 110 17.47 -5.13 -9.77
CA GLU A 110 18.19 -3.88 -9.48
C GLU A 110 17.72 -3.17 -8.21
N SER A 111 16.57 -3.57 -7.67
CA SER A 111 15.95 -2.83 -6.56
C SER A 111 16.22 -3.41 -5.18
N LEU A 112 17.00 -4.49 -5.05
CA LEU A 112 17.31 -5.08 -3.74
C LEU A 112 18.09 -4.08 -2.87
N ILE A 113 17.58 -3.82 -1.67
CA ILE A 113 18.23 -2.95 -0.69
C ILE A 113 19.06 -3.84 0.24
N THR A 114 20.38 -3.75 0.13
CA THR A 114 21.34 -4.52 0.96
C THR A 114 21.72 -3.78 2.23
N ASP A 115 21.90 -2.47 2.15
CA ASP A 115 22.28 -1.60 3.27
C ASP A 115 21.10 -0.72 3.67
N VAL A 116 20.38 -1.15 4.71
CA VAL A 116 19.15 -0.50 5.16
C VAL A 116 19.40 0.42 6.33
N ASP A 117 19.00 1.68 6.20
CA ASP A 117 18.86 2.61 7.31
C ASP A 117 17.42 2.55 7.87
N TRP A 118 17.25 1.84 8.99
CA TRP A 118 15.94 1.72 9.64
C TRP A 118 15.50 3.00 10.34
N PHE A 119 16.42 3.89 10.71
CA PHE A 119 16.06 5.19 11.26
C PHE A 119 15.37 6.06 10.20
N LEU A 120 15.83 5.97 8.95
CA LEU A 120 15.18 6.64 7.81
C LEU A 120 13.76 6.13 7.55
N PHE A 121 13.51 4.82 7.68
CA PHE A 121 12.19 4.23 7.40
C PHE A 121 11.23 4.26 8.61
N GLY A 122 11.77 4.37 9.81
CA GLY A 122 11.00 4.39 11.04
C GLY A 122 10.62 3.00 11.55
N SER A 123 10.38 2.93 12.86
CA SER A 123 10.08 1.67 13.57
C SER A 123 8.84 0.91 13.05
N PRO A 124 7.76 1.53 12.55
CA PRO A 124 6.63 0.78 11.97
C PRO A 124 7.05 -0.07 10.77
N ILE A 125 7.83 0.51 9.85
CA ILE A 125 8.33 -0.18 8.65
C ILE A 125 9.38 -1.21 9.03
N GLU A 126 10.29 -0.89 9.96
CA GLU A 126 11.26 -1.85 10.48
C GLU A 126 10.56 -3.10 11.01
N LYS A 127 9.57 -2.95 11.89
CA LYS A 127 8.82 -4.08 12.46
C LYS A 127 8.14 -4.94 11.39
N LEU A 128 7.68 -4.33 10.29
CA LEU A 128 7.01 -5.04 9.21
C LEU A 128 8.00 -5.85 8.34
N CYS A 129 9.17 -5.27 8.04
CA CYS A 129 10.03 -5.70 6.94
C CYS A 129 11.40 -6.23 7.37
N LYS A 130 11.79 -6.08 8.65
CA LYS A 130 13.04 -6.62 9.17
C LYS A 130 13.08 -8.15 9.00
N HIS A 131 14.21 -8.66 8.50
CA HIS A 131 14.46 -10.08 8.17
C HIS A 131 13.78 -10.60 6.89
N ILE A 132 13.29 -9.72 6.02
CA ILE A 132 12.68 -10.09 4.73
C ILE A 132 13.42 -9.31 3.64
N PRO A 133 13.64 -9.88 2.44
CA PRO A 133 14.20 -9.13 1.31
C PRO A 133 13.43 -7.83 1.04
N LEU A 134 14.17 -6.72 0.96
CA LEU A 134 13.63 -5.39 0.69
C LEU A 134 13.91 -5.00 -0.75
N TYR A 135 12.87 -4.57 -1.46
CA TYR A 135 12.99 -4.05 -2.82
C TYR A 135 12.48 -2.61 -2.88
N LYS A 136 13.27 -1.71 -3.46
CA LYS A 136 12.84 -0.36 -3.75
C LYS A 136 11.78 -0.39 -4.87
N GLY A 137 10.64 0.23 -4.62
CA GLY A 137 9.63 0.54 -5.63
C GLY A 137 9.90 1.88 -6.29
N GLU A 138 9.47 2.01 -7.53
CA GLU A 138 9.51 3.24 -8.32
C GLU A 138 8.09 3.60 -8.79
N VAL A 139 7.71 4.85 -8.59
CA VAL A 139 6.49 5.39 -9.19
C VAL A 139 6.75 5.56 -10.69
N VAL A 140 5.86 5.00 -11.51
CA VAL A 140 5.96 5.11 -12.97
C VAL A 140 4.69 5.70 -13.54
N GLU A 141 4.84 6.72 -14.37
CA GLU A 141 3.74 7.26 -15.14
C GLU A 141 3.30 6.26 -16.22
N LYS A 142 2.01 6.31 -16.55
CA LYS A 142 1.31 5.36 -17.39
C LYS A 142 1.88 5.36 -18.82
N THR A 143 2.91 4.56 -19.06
CA THR A 143 3.30 4.17 -20.41
C THR A 143 2.57 2.89 -20.77
N HIS A 144 1.90 2.88 -21.93
CA HIS A 144 1.11 1.76 -22.46
C HIS A 144 1.87 0.43 -22.62
N ASN A 145 3.17 0.40 -22.28
CA ASN A 145 4.12 -0.68 -22.53
C ASN A 145 4.73 -1.24 -21.24
N VAL A 146 3.93 -1.41 -20.19
CA VAL A 146 4.36 -2.23 -19.05
C VAL A 146 3.92 -3.65 -19.36
N GLY A 147 4.87 -4.52 -19.75
CA GLY A 147 4.65 -5.95 -19.78
C GLY A 147 4.27 -6.40 -18.37
N ALA A 148 2.97 -6.47 -18.09
CA ALA A 148 2.44 -6.76 -16.77
C ALA A 148 2.59 -8.26 -16.47
N GLY A 149 3.83 -8.70 -16.24
CA GLY A 149 4.09 -9.98 -15.60
C GLY A 149 3.54 -9.95 -14.18
N GLY A 150 2.34 -10.51 -13.98
CA GLY A 150 1.76 -10.79 -12.66
C GLY A 150 1.67 -9.59 -11.70
N CYS A 151 0.94 -8.54 -12.08
CA CYS A 151 0.55 -7.46 -11.17
C CYS A 151 -0.53 -7.95 -10.19
N ALA A 152 -0.34 -7.73 -8.89
CA ALA A 152 -1.45 -7.86 -7.94
C ALA A 152 -2.10 -6.48 -7.77
N LYS A 153 -3.39 -6.38 -8.11
CA LYS A 153 -4.27 -5.25 -7.79
C LYS A 153 -5.36 -5.76 -6.86
N ALA A 154 -5.55 -5.11 -5.71
CA ALA A 154 -6.59 -5.49 -4.78
C ALA A 154 -6.96 -4.31 -3.87
N GLY A 155 -8.26 -4.09 -3.68
CA GLY A 155 -8.79 -3.24 -2.61
C GLY A 155 -8.40 -1.76 -2.69
N LEU A 156 -8.26 -1.11 -1.52
CA LEU A 156 -7.94 0.31 -1.36
C LEU A 156 -6.63 0.70 -2.04
N LEU A 157 -5.63 -0.18 -2.05
CA LEU A 157 -4.36 0.06 -2.75
C LEU A 157 -4.58 0.25 -4.25
N GLY A 158 -5.47 -0.57 -4.84
CA GLY A 158 -5.87 -0.43 -6.23
C GLY A 158 -6.55 0.91 -6.54
N ILE A 159 -7.29 1.48 -5.59
CA ILE A 159 -7.96 2.79 -5.78
C ILE A 159 -6.99 3.95 -5.60
N LEU A 160 -5.97 3.78 -4.76
CA LEU A 160 -4.81 4.69 -4.71
C LEU A 160 -3.90 4.54 -5.95
N GLY A 161 -4.24 3.64 -6.87
CA GLY A 161 -3.47 3.31 -8.07
C GLY A 161 -2.25 2.44 -7.80
N ILE A 162 -1.98 2.10 -6.54
CA ILE A 162 -0.82 1.33 -6.11
C ILE A 162 -1.05 -0.13 -6.50
N SER A 163 -0.41 -0.54 -7.59
CA SER A 163 -0.27 -1.94 -7.98
C SER A 163 1.19 -2.31 -7.91
N ILE A 164 1.52 -3.35 -7.15
CA ILE A 164 2.89 -3.88 -7.10
C ILE A 164 3.01 -4.88 -8.26
N CYS A 165 3.76 -4.48 -9.27
CA CYS A 165 4.04 -5.28 -10.45
C CYS A 165 5.52 -5.66 -10.46
N ALA A 166 5.80 -6.94 -10.75
CA ALA A 166 7.15 -7.35 -11.11
C ALA A 166 7.39 -6.95 -12.58
N ASP A 167 8.40 -6.13 -12.84
CA ASP A 167 8.86 -5.91 -14.20
C ASP A 167 9.86 -7.02 -14.55
N PHE A 168 9.42 -7.99 -15.35
CA PHE A 168 10.32 -8.96 -15.97
C PHE A 168 10.66 -8.43 -17.36
N ARG A 169 11.59 -7.49 -17.46
CA ARG A 169 12.27 -7.27 -18.73
C ARG A 169 13.13 -8.50 -18.99
N VAL A 170 12.65 -9.38 -19.87
CA VAL A 170 13.48 -10.36 -20.58
C VAL A 170 13.97 -9.70 -21.85
#